data_AF-A0ABD5C7S7-F1
#
_entry.id   AF-A0ABD5C7S7-F1
#
_cell.length_a   1.000
_cell.length_b   1.000
_cell.length_c   1.000
_cell.angle_alpha   90.00
_cell.angle_beta   90.00
_cell.angle_gamma   90.00
#
_symmetry.space_group_name_H-M   'P 1'
#
loop_
_entity.id
_entity.type
_entity.pdbx_description
1 polymer ?
#
loop_
_entity_poly.entity_id
_entity_poly.type
_entity_poly.pdbx_seq_one_letter_code
_entity_poly.pdbx_strand_id
1 'polypeptide(L)'
;MSTQIHMSPGPVFGNDGKPIGLPSAPADYSDFNLLGFAQEVMMYGVLTMQQLGAEKFAQIKANSKLARDAQEMANRVDKMISETKQDYRGIVPYEVAALMRDNNILVDGKNIDEFQNSKWDKNSPTPVFSKGDLQAIKAAIDNFVSRQTDIGQQANLEIQKITTTFNYLVEAIKTLISKVGDLNQGIMNKL
;
A
#
# COMPACT_ATOMS: atom_id res chain seq x y z
N MET A 1 9.24 13.49 15.00
CA MET A 1 8.97 14.31 13.79
C MET A 1 8.79 13.34 12.64
N SER A 2 7.54 13.08 12.23
CA SER A 2 7.25 12.19 11.11
C SER A 2 7.57 12.93 9.82
N THR A 3 8.64 12.52 9.14
CA THR A 3 8.92 12.95 7.77
C THR A 3 7.77 12.43 6.91
N GLN A 4 6.77 13.28 6.64
CA GLN A 4 5.84 13.02 5.55
C GLN A 4 6.69 12.97 4.29
N ILE A 5 6.86 11.77 3.76
CA ILE A 5 7.43 11.56 2.44
C ILE A 5 6.40 12.16 1.49
N HIS A 6 6.58 13.43 1.12
CA HIS A 6 5.81 14.07 0.08
C HIS A 6 6.19 13.37 -1.22
N MET A 7 5.50 12.27 -1.53
CA MET A 7 5.57 11.67 -2.85
C MET A 7 4.98 12.73 -3.79
N SER A 8 5.85 13.41 -4.53
CA SER A 8 5.43 14.23 -5.66
C SER A 8 4.58 13.33 -6.55
N PRO A 9 3.32 13.68 -6.86
CA PRO A 9 2.47 12.82 -7.68
C PRO A 9 3.20 12.57 -8.99
N GLY A 10 3.39 11.30 -9.32
CA GLY A 10 3.95 10.89 -10.61
C GLY A 10 3.11 11.44 -11.77
N PRO A 11 3.58 11.28 -13.02
CA PRO A 11 2.83 11.75 -14.18
C PRO A 11 1.40 11.20 -14.17
N VAL A 12 0.41 12.08 -14.31
CA VAL A 12 -1.00 11.70 -14.33
C VAL A 12 -1.32 11.20 -15.72
N PHE A 13 -1.83 9.98 -15.87
CA PHE A 13 -2.22 9.45 -17.19
C PHE A 13 -3.70 9.65 -17.51
N GLY A 14 -4.00 10.00 -18.77
CA GLY A 14 -5.36 9.98 -19.30
C GLY A 14 -5.85 8.56 -19.55
N ASN A 15 -7.14 8.42 -19.85
CA ASN A 15 -7.76 7.14 -20.23
C ASN A 15 -7.17 6.54 -21.52
N ASP A 16 -6.46 7.35 -22.31
CA ASP A 16 -5.71 6.97 -23.52
C ASP A 16 -4.26 6.53 -23.21
N GLY A 17 -3.89 6.46 -21.93
CA GLY A 17 -2.55 6.07 -21.48
C GLY A 17 -1.48 7.14 -21.69
N LYS A 18 -1.84 8.35 -22.14
CA LYS A 18 -0.88 9.45 -22.33
C LYS A 18 -0.74 10.26 -21.04
N PRO A 19 0.47 10.75 -20.72
CA PRO A 19 0.67 11.65 -19.60
C PRO A 19 -0.06 12.97 -19.87
N ILE A 20 -0.95 13.33 -18.96
CA ILE A 20 -1.54 14.65 -18.82
C ILE A 20 -0.50 15.51 -18.10
N GLY A 21 0.01 16.52 -18.79
CA GLY A 21 0.91 17.50 -18.18
C GLY A 21 0.19 18.32 -17.12
N LEU A 22 0.96 18.98 -16.25
CA LEU A 22 0.41 20.02 -15.39
C LEU A 22 -0.27 21.08 -16.28
N PRO A 23 -1.50 21.50 -15.95
CA PRO A 23 -2.12 22.65 -16.62
C PRO A 23 -1.18 23.84 -16.49
N SER A 24 -0.88 24.47 -17.62
CA SER A 24 0.04 25.61 -17.68
C SER A 24 -0.76 26.88 -17.97
N ALA A 25 -0.42 27.96 -17.25
CA ALA A 25 -0.98 29.27 -17.56
C ALA A 25 -0.61 29.63 -19.01
N PRO A 26 -1.54 30.21 -19.79
CA PRO A 26 -1.24 30.51 -21.18
C PRO A 26 -0.17 31.60 -21.28
N ALA A 27 0.65 31.52 -22.32
CA ALA A 27 1.69 32.51 -22.62
C ALA A 27 1.10 33.84 -23.14
N ASP A 28 -0.15 33.81 -23.60
CA ASP A 28 -0.94 34.96 -24.05
C ASP A 28 -2.30 34.94 -23.36
N TYR A 29 -2.71 36.10 -22.83
CA TYR A 29 -3.97 36.26 -22.10
C TYR A 29 -5.13 36.75 -22.97
N SER A 30 -4.90 37.05 -24.26
CA SER A 30 -5.93 37.55 -25.17
C SER A 30 -7.16 36.64 -25.26
N ASP A 31 -6.95 35.32 -25.15
CA ASP A 31 -7.98 34.28 -25.18
C ASP A 31 -8.09 33.49 -23.84
N PHE A 32 -7.59 34.05 -22.74
CA PHE A 32 -7.55 33.32 -21.47
C PHE A 32 -8.95 33.17 -20.85
N ASN A 33 -9.46 31.95 -20.88
CA ASN A 33 -10.63 31.56 -20.11
C ASN A 33 -10.23 31.10 -18.71
N LEU A 34 -10.23 32.04 -17.75
CA LEU A 34 -9.93 31.76 -16.34
C LEU A 34 -10.76 30.61 -15.76
N LEU A 35 -12.04 30.52 -16.15
CA LEU A 35 -12.94 29.47 -15.66
C LEU A 35 -12.61 28.12 -16.29
N GLY A 36 -12.28 28.10 -17.59
CA GLY A 36 -11.80 26.90 -18.28
C GLY A 36 -10.49 26.38 -17.69
N PHE A 37 -9.54 27.27 -17.42
CA PHE A 37 -8.28 26.93 -16.75
C PHE A 37 -8.49 26.41 -15.33
N ALA A 38 -9.34 27.06 -14.53
CA ALA A 38 -9.67 26.57 -13.19
C ALA A 38 -10.33 25.19 -13.20
N GLN A 39 -11.22 24.92 -14.17
CA GLN A 39 -11.81 23.60 -14.38
C GLN A 39 -10.77 22.54 -14.74
N GLU A 40 -9.82 22.88 -15.62
CA GLU A 40 -8.73 21.99 -16.02
C GLU A 40 -7.83 21.60 -14.83
N VAL A 41 -7.45 22.58 -14.00
CA VAL A 41 -6.66 22.34 -12.78
C VAL A 41 -7.40 21.44 -11.79
N MET A 42 -8.68 21.68 -11.55
CA MET A 42 -9.45 20.83 -10.65
C MET A 42 -9.64 19.42 -11.21
N MET A 43 -9.88 19.29 -12.52
CA MET A 43 -10.00 17.99 -13.17
C MET A 43 -8.68 17.20 -13.11
N TYR A 44 -7.54 17.87 -13.31
CA TYR A 44 -6.23 17.29 -13.10
C TYR A 44 -6.05 16.77 -11.66
N GLY A 45 -6.50 17.55 -10.67
CA GLY A 45 -6.53 17.13 -9.28
C GLY A 45 -7.39 15.88 -9.04
N VAL A 46 -8.58 15.82 -9.62
CA VAL A 46 -9.49 14.66 -9.53
C VAL A 46 -8.83 13.40 -10.11
N LEU A 47 -8.21 13.50 -11.30
CA LEU A 47 -7.53 12.39 -11.95
C LEU A 47 -6.32 11.91 -11.14
N THR A 48 -5.57 12.83 -10.56
CA THR A 48 -4.45 12.51 -9.65
C THR A 48 -4.94 11.71 -8.45
N MET A 49 -6.03 12.15 -7.81
CA MET A 49 -6.61 11.46 -6.65
C MET A 49 -7.14 10.07 -7.01
N GLN A 50 -7.72 9.90 -8.19
CA GLN A 50 -8.16 8.58 -8.67
C GLN A 50 -6.99 7.60 -8.83
N GLN A 51 -5.88 8.05 -9.42
CA GLN A 51 -4.69 7.21 -9.60
C GLN A 51 -4.04 6.83 -8.28
N LEU A 52 -3.85 7.81 -7.39
CA LEU A 52 -3.37 7.56 -6.03
C LEU A 52 -4.30 6.59 -5.29
N GLY A 53 -5.62 6.75 -5.44
CA GLY A 53 -6.61 5.85 -4.85
C GLY A 53 -6.47 4.41 -5.35
N ALA A 54 -6.28 4.22 -6.66
CA ALA A 54 -6.08 2.91 -7.25
C ALA A 54 -4.80 2.22 -6.73
N GLU A 55 -3.69 2.96 -6.64
CA GLU A 55 -2.43 2.46 -6.10
C GLU A 55 -2.58 2.04 -4.63
N LYS A 56 -3.22 2.87 -3.79
CA LYS A 56 -3.43 2.56 -2.38
C LYS A 56 -4.36 1.37 -2.20
N PHE A 57 -5.38 1.22 -3.04
CA PHE A 57 -6.26 0.06 -3.00
C PHE A 57 -5.51 -1.24 -3.35
N ALA A 58 -4.64 -1.19 -4.36
CA ALA A 58 -3.76 -2.30 -4.69
C ALA A 58 -2.83 -2.67 -3.53
N GLN A 59 -2.27 -1.68 -2.84
CA GLN A 59 -1.43 -1.87 -1.67
C GLN A 59 -2.20 -2.55 -0.51
N ILE A 60 -3.41 -2.08 -0.18
CA ILE A 60 -4.25 -2.71 0.85
C ILE A 60 -4.52 -4.17 0.50
N LYS A 61 -4.92 -4.45 -0.74
CA LYS A 61 -5.22 -5.83 -1.18
C LYS A 61 -4.00 -6.73 -1.04
N ALA A 62 -2.83 -6.26 -1.48
CA ALA A 62 -1.59 -7.02 -1.40
C ALA A 62 -1.20 -7.31 0.06
N ASN A 63 -1.22 -6.28 0.92
CA ASN A 63 -0.82 -6.41 2.33
C ASN A 63 -1.81 -7.24 3.14
N SER A 64 -3.11 -7.10 2.92
CA SER A 64 -4.12 -7.93 3.59
C SER A 64 -3.96 -9.40 3.22
N LYS A 65 -3.65 -9.71 1.96
CA LYS A 65 -3.36 -11.08 1.54
C LYS A 65 -2.09 -11.59 2.23
N LEU A 66 -0.99 -10.85 2.16
CA LEU A 66 0.28 -11.23 2.80
C LEU A 66 0.14 -11.44 4.31
N ALA A 67 -0.56 -10.55 5.01
CA ALA A 67 -0.80 -10.66 6.45
C ALA A 67 -1.59 -11.93 6.79
N ARG A 68 -2.63 -12.25 6.01
CA ARG A 68 -3.43 -13.46 6.22
C ARG A 68 -2.63 -14.73 5.95
N ASP A 69 -1.94 -14.79 4.82
CA ASP A 69 -1.14 -15.95 4.43
C ASP A 69 0.00 -16.17 5.45
N ALA A 70 0.63 -15.09 5.92
CA ALA A 70 1.63 -15.15 6.99
C ALA A 70 1.06 -15.58 8.34
N GLN A 71 -0.14 -15.11 8.72
CA GLN A 71 -0.79 -15.56 9.95
C GLN A 71 -1.10 -17.06 9.93
N GLU A 72 -1.49 -17.60 8.78
CA GLU A 72 -1.69 -19.05 8.63
C GLU A 72 -0.38 -19.81 8.86
N MET A 73 0.74 -19.32 8.29
CA MET A 73 2.06 -19.92 8.53
C MET A 73 2.50 -19.82 9.99
N ALA A 74 2.26 -18.69 10.66
CA ALA A 74 2.53 -18.54 12.09
C ALA A 74 1.74 -19.55 12.93
N ASN A 75 0.47 -19.79 12.60
CA ASN A 75 -0.39 -20.77 13.29
C ASN A 75 0.11 -22.20 13.06
N ARG A 76 0.64 -22.52 11.87
CA ARG A 76 1.26 -23.83 11.61
C ARG A 76 2.52 -24.04 12.46
N VAL A 77 3.35 -23.01 12.62
CA VAL A 77 4.50 -23.06 13.52
C VAL A 77 4.07 -23.19 14.97
N ASP A 78 3.02 -22.48 15.39
CA ASP A 78 2.44 -22.61 16.74
C ASP A 78 1.97 -24.03 17.04
N LYS A 79 1.33 -24.68 16.06
CA LYS A 79 0.96 -26.09 16.17
C LYS A 79 2.18 -26.98 16.41
N MET A 80 3.27 -26.80 15.66
CA MET A 80 4.52 -27.55 15.87
C MET A 80 5.11 -27.32 17.26
N ILE A 81 5.07 -26.08 17.76
CA ILE A 81 5.50 -25.72 19.13
C ILE A 81 4.66 -26.48 20.17
N SER A 82 3.35 -26.61 19.94
CA SER A 82 2.44 -27.29 20.86
C SER A 82 2.63 -28.80 20.92
N GLU A 83 2.95 -29.43 19.78
CA GLU A 83 3.15 -30.89 19.66
C GLU A 83 4.56 -31.32 20.10
N THR A 84 5.51 -30.38 20.16
CA THR A 84 6.90 -30.64 20.55
C THR A 84 7.09 -30.56 22.07
N LYS A 85 7.52 -31.68 22.69
CA LYS A 85 7.79 -31.74 24.15
C LYS A 85 9.08 -31.04 24.57
N GLN A 86 10.16 -31.13 23.78
CA GLN A 86 11.44 -30.43 24.02
C GLN A 86 12.16 -30.11 22.70
N ASP A 87 12.50 -31.15 21.93
CA ASP A 87 13.22 -31.01 20.67
C ASP A 87 12.36 -31.48 19.49
N TYR A 88 12.17 -30.59 18.52
CA TYR A 88 11.57 -30.90 17.24
C TYR A 88 12.67 -31.37 16.29
N ARG A 89 12.55 -32.61 15.82
CA ARG A 89 13.45 -33.16 14.80
C ARG A 89 12.72 -33.13 13.46
N GLY A 90 13.08 -32.18 12.60
CA GLY A 90 12.41 -31.97 11.32
C GLY A 90 12.75 -30.64 10.68
N ILE A 91 12.37 -30.48 9.43
CA ILE A 91 12.52 -29.22 8.68
C ILE A 91 11.25 -28.41 8.87
N VAL A 92 11.39 -27.09 8.96
CA VAL A 92 10.23 -26.19 8.94
C VAL A 92 9.43 -26.46 7.65
N PRO A 93 8.08 -26.49 7.67
CA PRO A 93 7.29 -26.78 6.48
C PRO A 93 7.70 -25.88 5.31
N TYR A 94 7.79 -26.47 4.11
CA TYR A 94 8.27 -25.77 2.92
C TYR A 94 7.54 -24.44 2.70
N GLU A 95 6.23 -24.40 2.91
CA GLU A 95 5.41 -23.19 2.75
C GLU A 95 5.81 -22.06 3.72
N VAL A 96 6.17 -22.40 4.95
CA VAL A 96 6.65 -21.42 5.94
C VAL A 96 8.02 -20.89 5.52
N ALA A 97 8.94 -21.77 5.10
CA ALA A 97 10.26 -21.36 4.64
C ALA A 97 10.20 -20.53 3.36
N ALA A 98 9.32 -20.89 2.41
CA ALA A 98 9.08 -20.12 1.19
C ALA A 98 8.55 -18.72 1.51
N LEU A 99 7.51 -18.61 2.35
CA LEU A 99 6.99 -17.31 2.79
C LEU A 99 8.10 -16.43 3.38
N MET A 100 8.90 -16.98 4.29
CA MET A 100 9.97 -16.22 4.95
C MET A 100 11.05 -15.79 3.97
N ARG A 101 11.43 -16.65 3.01
CA ARG A 101 12.40 -16.33 1.97
C ARG A 101 11.89 -15.24 1.03
N ASP A 102 10.69 -15.42 0.50
CA ASP A 102 10.09 -14.54 -0.51
C ASP A 102 9.81 -13.14 0.04
N ASN A 103 9.55 -13.04 1.35
CA ASN A 103 9.24 -11.77 2.02
C ASN A 103 10.40 -11.22 2.87
N ASN A 104 11.59 -11.83 2.76
CA ASN A 104 12.80 -11.42 3.49
C ASN A 104 12.56 -11.29 5.01
N ILE A 105 11.84 -12.27 5.58
CA ILE A 105 11.60 -12.36 7.02
C ILE A 105 12.81 -13.02 7.67
N LEU A 106 13.48 -12.29 8.55
CA LEU A 106 14.69 -12.74 9.23
C LEU A 106 14.37 -13.27 10.62
N VAL A 107 15.06 -14.34 11.01
CA VAL A 107 15.05 -14.91 12.36
C VAL A 107 16.42 -14.66 12.98
N ASP A 108 16.47 -13.93 14.10
CA ASP A 108 17.73 -13.54 14.76
C ASP A 108 18.75 -12.90 13.80
N GLY A 109 18.27 -12.11 12.84
CA GLY A 109 19.08 -11.45 11.82
C GLY A 109 19.57 -12.34 10.67
N LYS A 110 19.13 -13.60 10.60
CA LYS A 110 19.47 -14.56 9.54
C LYS A 110 18.27 -14.86 8.67
N ASN A 111 18.50 -15.18 7.39
CA ASN A 111 17.44 -15.74 6.57
C ASN A 111 17.10 -17.16 7.03
N ILE A 112 15.95 -17.68 6.59
CA ILE A 112 15.48 -18.98 7.05
C ILE A 112 16.43 -20.12 6.67
N ASP A 113 17.11 -20.07 5.54
CA ASP A 113 18.02 -21.14 5.10
C ASP A 113 19.28 -21.19 5.97
N GLU A 114 19.87 -20.03 6.25
CA GLU A 114 21.00 -19.87 7.19
C GLU A 114 20.61 -20.29 8.61
N PHE A 115 19.41 -19.92 9.05
CA PHE A 115 18.90 -20.29 10.36
C PHE A 115 18.78 -21.82 10.46
N GLN A 116 18.17 -22.49 9.49
CA GLN A 116 18.03 -23.94 9.47
C GLN A 116 19.39 -24.67 9.40
N ASN A 117 20.32 -24.16 8.59
CA ASN A 117 21.67 -24.73 8.48
C ASN A 117 22.45 -24.64 9.80
N SER A 118 22.25 -23.57 10.58
CA SER A 118 22.88 -23.42 11.90
C SER A 118 22.41 -24.43 12.95
N LYS A 119 21.31 -25.14 12.66
CA LYS A 119 20.69 -26.16 13.53
C LYS A 119 20.97 -27.58 13.06
N TRP A 120 21.86 -27.74 12.08
CA TRP A 120 22.31 -29.05 11.62
C TRP A 120 23.28 -29.67 12.63
N ASP A 121 23.00 -30.91 13.05
CA ASP A 121 23.88 -31.70 13.93
C ASP A 121 24.55 -32.82 13.12
N LYS A 122 25.84 -33.07 13.33
CA LYS A 122 26.58 -34.18 12.70
C LYS A 122 26.00 -35.56 13.07
N ASN A 123 25.31 -35.66 14.20
CA ASN A 123 24.70 -36.89 14.67
C ASN A 123 23.23 -37.06 14.25
N SER A 124 22.67 -36.13 13.46
CA SER A 124 21.28 -36.17 12.99
C SER A 124 21.20 -35.85 11.49
N PRO A 125 20.55 -36.68 10.66
CA PRO A 125 20.39 -36.43 9.23
C PRO A 125 19.38 -35.30 8.91
N THR A 126 18.78 -34.69 9.94
CA THR A 126 17.84 -33.58 9.83
C THR A 126 18.14 -32.51 10.87
N PRO A 127 17.86 -31.21 10.58
CA PRO A 127 17.96 -30.15 11.57
C PRO A 127 17.18 -30.47 12.83
N VAL A 128 17.74 -30.08 13.97
CA VAL A 128 17.08 -30.22 15.28
C VAL A 128 16.73 -28.82 15.76
N PHE A 129 15.44 -28.49 15.73
CA PHE A 129 14.93 -27.23 16.26
C PHE A 129 14.50 -27.44 17.71
N SER A 130 14.98 -26.58 18.60
CA SER A 130 14.39 -26.50 19.93
C SER A 130 13.01 -25.84 19.87
N LYS A 131 12.20 -26.02 20.90
CA LYS A 131 10.96 -25.25 21.07
C LYS A 131 11.20 -23.73 20.99
N GLY A 132 12.34 -23.25 21.49
CA GLY A 132 12.74 -21.84 21.41
C GLY A 132 13.00 -21.37 19.99
N ASP A 133 13.55 -22.23 19.13
CA ASP A 133 13.82 -21.89 17.73
C ASP A 133 12.52 -21.74 16.92
N LEU A 134 11.54 -22.63 17.15
CA LEU A 134 10.22 -22.51 16.56
C LEU A 134 9.49 -21.25 17.07
N GLN A 135 9.67 -20.91 18.35
CA GLN A 135 9.15 -19.65 18.91
C GLN A 135 9.78 -18.42 18.27
N ALA A 136 11.08 -18.44 17.97
CA ALA A 136 11.76 -17.36 17.27
C ALA A 136 11.23 -17.20 15.83
N ILE A 137 11.02 -18.32 15.12
CA ILE A 137 10.41 -18.32 13.78
C ILE A 137 8.99 -17.72 13.85
N LYS A 138 8.16 -18.19 14.78
CA LYS A 138 6.80 -17.67 14.96
C LYS A 138 6.82 -16.17 15.25
N ALA A 139 7.68 -15.72 16.17
CA ALA A 139 7.81 -14.30 16.51
C ALA A 139 8.22 -13.45 15.31
N ALA A 140 9.13 -13.94 14.47
CA ALA A 140 9.52 -13.24 13.24
C ALA A 140 8.34 -13.08 12.27
N ILE A 141 7.51 -14.13 12.11
CA ILE A 141 6.31 -14.10 11.26
C ILE A 141 5.24 -13.19 11.87
N ASP A 142 4.98 -13.26 13.18
CA ASP A 142 3.99 -12.41 13.87
C ASP A 142 4.37 -10.91 13.76
N ASN A 143 5.66 -10.59 13.87
CA ASN A 143 6.18 -9.25 13.66
C ASN A 143 5.95 -8.77 12.22
N PHE A 144 6.18 -9.66 11.24
CA PHE A 144 5.88 -9.36 9.84
C PHE A 144 4.38 -9.11 9.63
N VAL A 145 3.50 -9.96 10.18
CA VAL A 145 2.03 -9.78 10.10
C VAL A 145 1.60 -8.44 10.69
N SER A 146 2.13 -8.10 11.87
CA SER A 146 1.83 -6.83 12.55
C SER A 146 2.23 -5.65 11.67
N ARG A 147 3.45 -5.67 11.11
CA ARG A 147 3.94 -4.65 10.18
C ARG A 147 3.07 -4.55 8.93
N GLN A 148 2.66 -5.66 8.31
CA GLN A 148 1.79 -5.62 7.12
C GLN A 148 0.41 -5.06 7.46
N THR A 149 -0.11 -5.39 8.64
CA THR A 149 -1.37 -4.85 9.15
C THR A 149 -1.28 -3.33 9.34
N ASP A 150 -0.19 -2.83 9.93
CA ASP A 150 0.04 -1.41 10.13
C ASP A 150 0.13 -0.66 8.79
N ILE A 151 0.87 -1.20 7.80
CA ILE A 151 0.94 -0.61 6.46
C ILE A 151 -0.45 -0.60 5.81
N GLY A 152 -1.23 -1.67 5.95
CA GLY A 152 -2.61 -1.73 5.48
C GLY A 152 -3.53 -0.72 6.15
N GLN A 153 -3.39 -0.49 7.47
CA GLN A 153 -4.13 0.53 8.20
C GLN A 153 -3.75 1.95 7.75
N GLN A 154 -2.46 2.22 7.56
CA GLN A 154 -1.98 3.49 7.04
C GLN A 154 -2.53 3.76 5.63
N ALA A 155 -2.50 2.76 4.74
CA ALA A 155 -3.06 2.88 3.40
C ALA A 155 -4.58 3.13 3.43
N ASN A 156 -5.33 2.53 4.36
CA ASN A 156 -6.76 2.82 4.54
C ASN A 156 -7.01 4.29 4.97
N LEU A 157 -6.21 4.83 5.90
CA LEU A 157 -6.31 6.23 6.31
C LEU A 157 -6.01 7.18 5.14
N GLU A 158 -5.02 6.84 4.31
CA GLU A 158 -4.71 7.61 3.11
C GLU A 158 -5.85 7.57 2.10
N ILE A 159 -6.49 6.41 1.87
CA ILE A 159 -7.68 6.32 1.01
C ILE A 159 -8.83 7.18 1.53
N GLN A 160 -9.04 7.25 2.85
CA GLN A 160 -10.06 8.12 3.42
C GLN A 160 -9.77 9.60 3.12
N LYS A 161 -8.50 10.01 3.19
CA LYS A 161 -8.06 11.36 2.79
C LYS A 161 -8.25 11.61 1.30
N ILE A 162 -7.88 10.65 0.45
CA ILE A 162 -8.08 10.71 -1.01
C ILE A 162 -9.55 10.86 -1.34
N THR A 163 -10.42 10.04 -0.75
CA THR A 163 -11.88 10.08 -0.96
C THR A 163 -12.47 11.42 -0.54
N THR A 164 -12.06 11.89 0.63
CA THR A 164 -12.49 13.21 1.14
C THR A 164 -12.05 14.32 0.18
N THR A 165 -10.79 14.32 -0.24
CA THR A 165 -10.24 15.32 -1.16
C THR A 165 -10.88 15.26 -2.54
N PHE A 166 -11.11 14.05 -3.05
CA PHE A 166 -11.83 13.80 -4.30
C PHE A 166 -13.23 14.42 -4.25
N ASN A 167 -14.00 14.17 -3.18
CA ASN A 167 -15.34 14.73 -3.02
C ASN A 167 -15.31 16.27 -2.96
N TYR A 168 -14.34 16.86 -2.25
CA TYR A 168 -14.15 18.32 -2.24
C TYR A 168 -13.87 18.88 -3.64
N LEU A 169 -12.99 18.25 -4.42
CA LEU A 169 -12.67 18.69 -5.78
C LEU A 169 -13.89 18.59 -6.70
N VAL A 170 -14.67 17.51 -6.60
CA VAL A 170 -15.90 17.35 -7.39
C VAL A 170 -16.93 18.42 -7.03
N GLU A 171 -17.08 18.76 -5.76
CA GLU A 171 -17.97 19.85 -5.32
C GLU A 171 -17.48 21.22 -5.79
N ALA A 172 -16.18 21.48 -5.74
CA ALA A 172 -15.58 22.70 -6.26
C ALA A 172 -15.81 22.84 -7.78
N ILE A 173 -15.65 21.76 -8.55
CA ILE A 173 -15.96 21.73 -9.99
C ILE A 173 -17.44 22.04 -10.25
N LYS A 174 -18.35 21.38 -9.53
CA LYS A 174 -19.80 21.65 -9.65
C LYS A 174 -20.13 23.11 -9.36
N THR A 175 -19.53 23.66 -8.30
CA THR A 175 -19.71 25.07 -7.92
C THR A 175 -19.22 26.01 -9.02
N LEU A 176 -18.05 25.73 -9.61
CA LEU A 176 -17.51 26.53 -10.71
C LEU A 176 -18.44 26.49 -11.92
N ILE A 177 -18.90 25.30 -12.33
CA ILE A 177 -19.84 25.13 -13.45
C ILE A 177 -21.14 25.90 -13.20
N SER A 178 -21.70 25.82 -11.99
CA SER A 178 -22.91 26.58 -11.63
C SER A 178 -22.68 28.09 -11.75
N LYS A 179 -21.56 28.59 -11.22
CA LYS A 179 -21.22 30.02 -11.31
C LYS A 179 -21.05 30.48 -12.75
N VAL A 180 -20.46 29.65 -13.61
CA VAL A 180 -20.37 29.92 -15.06
C VAL A 180 -21.77 30.05 -15.66
N GLY A 181 -22.68 29.13 -15.31
CA GLY A 181 -24.08 29.17 -15.75
C GLY A 181 -24.80 30.45 -15.31
N ASP A 182 -24.66 30.82 -14.03
CA ASP A 182 -25.25 32.03 -13.47
C ASP A 182 -24.73 33.30 -14.15
N LEU A 183 -23.43 33.37 -14.44
CA LEU A 183 -22.81 34.48 -15.17
C LEU A 183 -23.37 34.59 -16.59
N ASN A 184 -23.46 33.46 -17.31
CA ASN A 184 -24.04 33.43 -18.65
C ASN A 184 -25.50 33.87 -18.65
N GLN A 185 -26.30 33.39 -17.70
CA GLN A 185 -27.70 33.80 -17.57
C GLN A 185 -27.83 35.29 -17.22
N GLY A 186 -26.96 35.80 -16.34
CA GLY A 186 -26.92 37.21 -15.96
C GLY A 186 -26.59 38.14 -17.13
N ILE A 187 -25.73 37.70 -18.05
CA ILE A 187 -25.46 38.41 -19.31
C ILE A 187 -26.68 38.34 -20.22
N MET A 188 -27.27 37.16 -20.43
CA MET A 188 -28.45 37.00 -21.29
C MET A 188 -29.65 37.82 -20.80
N ASN A 189 -29.85 37.95 -19.49
CA ASN A 189 -30.95 38.74 -18.93
C ASN A 189 -30.75 40.26 -19.05
N LYS A 190 -29.55 40.71 -19.43
CA LYS A 190 -29.19 42.14 -19.59
C LYS A 190 -29.09 42.58 -21.06
N LEU A 191 -29.21 41.65 -21.99
CA LEU A 191 -29.28 41.87 -23.44
C LEU A 191 -30.74 41.84 -23.90
#